data_AF-A0A961ISA9-F1
#
_entry.id   AF-A0A961ISA9-F1
#
_cell.length_a   1.000
_cell.length_b   1.000
_cell.length_c   1.000
_cell.angle_alpha   90.00
_cell.angle_beta   90.00
_cell.angle_gamma   90.00
#
_symmetry.space_group_name_H-M   'P 1'
#
loop_
_entity.id
_entity.type
_entity.pdbx_description
1 polymer ?
#
loop_
_entity_poly.entity_id
_entity_poly.type
_entity_poly.pdbx_seq_one_letter_code
_entity_poly.pdbx_strand_id
1 'polypeptide(L)'
;GEAISDQDLLREVMNTVGKKGRLGEQIRCVVSVSMLTEGWDANTVTHILGVRAFGTQLLCEQVVGRGLRRQSYDLNEEGLFNVEYADVLGIPFDFAAKPVVSPPAKPRETVRVHAVSPERDALEITFPRVEGYRVELPEERLDARFGPDSVLRLTPELVGPSITKNQGIVGEGVELTLEHLKDMRSSTILFHLAKHL
;
A
#
# COMPACT_ATOMS: atom_id res chain seq x y z
N GLY A 1 31.34 -18.11 -12.71
CA GLY A 1 31.21 -17.15 -11.61
C GLY A 1 31.13 -15.79 -12.23
N GLU A 2 29.95 -15.18 -12.22
CA GLU A 2 29.78 -13.81 -12.72
C GLU A 2 30.59 -12.85 -11.84
N ALA A 3 31.28 -11.91 -12.47
CA ALA A 3 32.02 -10.88 -11.77
C ALA A 3 31.00 -9.95 -11.09
N ILE A 4 31.03 -9.91 -9.76
CA ILE A 4 30.21 -9.00 -8.95
C ILE A 4 30.56 -7.56 -9.40
N SER A 5 29.55 -6.79 -9.79
CA SER A 5 29.75 -5.41 -10.19
C SER A 5 29.96 -4.51 -8.96
N ASP A 6 30.65 -3.38 -9.14
CA ASP A 6 30.77 -2.35 -8.09
C ASP A 6 29.39 -1.87 -7.62
N GLN A 7 28.40 -1.89 -8.52
CA GLN A 7 27.03 -1.55 -8.22
C GLN A 7 26.37 -2.54 -7.27
N ASP A 8 26.60 -3.83 -7.45
CA ASP A 8 26.08 -4.88 -6.55
C ASP A 8 26.72 -4.79 -5.16
N LEU A 9 28.02 -4.47 -5.12
CA LEU A 9 28.75 -4.20 -3.87
C LEU A 9 28.17 -3.00 -3.12
N LEU A 10 27.96 -1.87 -3.81
CA LEU A 10 27.36 -0.67 -3.21
C LEU A 10 25.95 -0.94 -2.70
N ARG A 11 25.13 -1.66 -3.47
CA ARG A 11 23.78 -2.04 -3.05
C ARG A 11 23.79 -2.92 -1.80
N GLU A 12 24.69 -3.91 -1.71
CA GLU A 12 24.82 -4.75 -0.52
C GLU A 12 25.31 -3.94 0.70
N VAL A 13 26.29 -3.04 0.52
CA VAL A 13 26.74 -2.12 1.58
C VAL A 13 25.56 -1.30 2.10
N MET A 14 24.77 -0.71 1.20
CA MET A 14 23.63 0.14 1.54
C MET A 14 22.47 -0.63 2.21
N ASN A 15 22.17 -1.86 1.76
CA ASN A 15 21.15 -2.72 2.38
C ASN A 15 21.57 -3.30 3.74
N THR A 16 22.86 -3.21 4.07
CA THR A 16 23.44 -3.76 5.29
C THR A 16 24.04 -2.72 6.23
N VAL A 17 23.72 -1.43 6.01
CA VAL A 17 24.11 -0.33 6.90
C VAL A 17 23.70 -0.64 8.35
N GLY A 18 24.67 -0.59 9.27
CA GLY A 18 24.46 -0.86 10.69
C GLY A 18 24.18 -2.33 11.06
N LYS A 19 24.21 -3.27 10.10
CA LYS A 19 24.04 -4.71 10.38
C LYS A 19 25.39 -5.33 10.71
N LYS A 20 25.56 -5.78 11.95
CA LYS A 20 26.79 -6.46 12.44
C LYS A 20 27.21 -7.63 11.54
N GLY A 21 28.49 -7.75 11.22
CA GLY A 21 29.06 -8.81 10.39
C GLY A 21 28.68 -8.74 8.91
N ARG A 22 28.26 -7.58 8.41
CA ARG A 22 27.95 -7.33 7.00
C ARG A 22 28.76 -6.15 6.47
N LEU A 23 28.79 -5.97 5.14
CA LEU A 23 29.60 -4.94 4.49
C LEU A 23 29.28 -3.52 4.98
N GLY A 24 28.01 -3.22 5.27
CA GLY A 24 27.58 -1.92 5.78
C GLY A 24 27.71 -1.71 7.30
N GLU A 25 28.27 -2.66 8.07
CA GLU A 25 28.27 -2.59 9.54
C GLU A 25 28.79 -1.27 10.10
N GLN A 26 29.91 -0.77 9.56
CA GLN A 26 30.59 0.42 10.06
C GLN A 26 30.06 1.73 9.43
N ILE A 27 29.11 1.63 8.50
CA ILE A 27 28.53 2.79 7.85
C ILE A 27 27.51 3.43 8.79
N ARG A 28 27.68 4.72 9.05
CA ARG A 28 26.77 5.52 9.90
C ARG A 28 26.19 6.73 9.18
N CYS A 29 26.82 7.16 8.10
CA CYS A 29 26.42 8.32 7.32
C CYS A 29 26.61 8.01 5.84
N VAL A 30 25.62 8.36 5.04
CA VAL A 30 25.66 8.23 3.58
C VAL A 30 25.46 9.63 3.00
N VAL A 31 26.40 10.06 2.16
CA VAL A 31 26.35 11.35 1.47
C VAL A 31 26.08 11.08 0.00
N SER A 32 25.03 11.67 -0.56
CA SER A 32 24.68 11.51 -1.98
C SER A 32 24.30 12.83 -2.63
N VAL A 33 24.77 13.06 -3.86
CA VAL A 33 24.61 14.33 -4.61
C VAL A 33 23.61 14.22 -5.77
N SER A 34 23.32 12.99 -6.20
CA SER A 34 22.12 12.67 -6.97
C SER A 34 21.32 11.73 -6.09
N MET A 35 19.99 11.88 -6.03
CA MET A 35 19.18 10.87 -5.36
C MET A 35 19.66 9.52 -5.83
N LEU A 36 19.98 8.65 -4.88
CA LEU A 36 20.32 7.26 -5.15
C LEU A 36 19.13 6.71 -5.92
N THR A 37 19.25 6.68 -7.26
CA THR A 37 18.33 6.00 -8.18
C THR A 37 18.27 4.52 -7.85
N GLU A 38 19.29 4.06 -7.13
CA GLU A 38 19.35 2.79 -6.44
C GLU A 38 18.34 2.76 -5.30
N GLY A 39 17.33 1.92 -5.47
CA GLY A 39 16.39 1.53 -4.43
C GLY A 39 17.10 0.69 -3.37
N TRP A 40 17.87 1.34 -2.50
CA TRP A 40 18.36 0.72 -1.27
C TRP A 40 17.29 0.80 -0.19
N ASP A 41 17.20 -0.29 0.56
CA ASP A 41 16.22 -0.51 1.60
C ASP A 41 16.91 -0.64 2.96
N ALA A 42 17.22 0.51 3.56
CA ALA A 42 17.58 0.56 4.96
C ALA A 42 16.40 1.10 5.76
N ASN A 43 16.06 0.41 6.84
CA ASN A 43 15.03 0.79 7.80
C ASN A 43 15.63 1.39 9.09
N THR A 44 16.93 1.73 9.07
CA THR A 44 17.69 2.26 10.20
C THR A 44 18.00 3.75 10.05
N VAL A 45 17.33 4.44 9.11
CA VAL A 45 17.56 5.86 8.84
C VAL A 45 16.86 6.70 9.90
N THR A 46 17.63 7.36 10.75
CA THR A 46 17.10 8.20 11.85
C THR A 46 17.23 9.70 11.60
N HIS A 47 18.18 10.10 10.74
CA HIS A 47 18.47 11.52 10.46
C HIS A 47 18.60 11.75 8.97
N ILE A 48 17.96 12.80 8.48
CA ILE A 48 18.02 13.25 7.09
C ILE A 48 18.41 14.72 7.08
N LEU A 49 19.51 15.05 6.42
CA LEU A 49 20.03 16.42 6.31
C LEU A 49 20.06 16.88 4.85
N GLY A 50 19.22 17.85 4.52
CA GLY A 50 19.27 18.60 3.27
C GLY A 50 20.38 19.64 3.32
N VAL A 51 21.49 19.38 2.62
CA VAL A 51 22.63 20.33 2.50
C VAL A 51 22.55 21.24 1.28
N ARG A 52 21.53 21.05 0.43
CA ARG A 52 21.27 21.86 -0.78
C ARG A 52 19.76 22.02 -0.97
N ALA A 53 19.35 23.11 -1.59
CA ALA A 53 17.98 23.31 -2.03
C ALA A 53 17.52 22.18 -2.98
N PHE A 54 16.35 21.63 -2.71
CA PHE A 54 15.73 20.59 -3.53
C PHE A 54 15.07 21.24 -4.76
N GLY A 55 15.23 20.59 -5.92
CA GLY A 55 14.70 21.12 -7.18
C GLY A 55 13.17 21.04 -7.30
N THR A 56 12.52 20.10 -6.61
CA THR A 56 11.05 19.97 -6.56
C THR A 56 10.60 19.40 -5.22
N GLN A 57 9.34 19.64 -4.85
CA GLN A 57 8.72 19.10 -3.63
C GLN A 57 8.66 17.56 -3.61
N LEU A 58 8.45 16.93 -4.78
CA LEU A 58 8.42 15.47 -4.91
C LEU A 58 9.75 14.82 -4.46
N LEU A 59 10.89 15.48 -4.71
CA LEU A 59 12.19 14.98 -4.30
C LEU A 59 12.38 15.06 -2.78
N CYS A 60 11.84 16.10 -2.15
CA CYS A 60 11.81 16.21 -0.69
C CYS A 60 11.04 15.03 -0.07
N GLU A 61 9.85 14.73 -0.60
CA GLU A 61 8.99 13.64 -0.13
C GLU A 61 9.67 12.27 -0.30
N GLN A 62 10.29 12.02 -1.47
CA GLN A 62 11.02 10.78 -1.72
C GLN A 62 12.22 10.59 -0.77
N VAL A 63 12.94 11.67 -0.45
CA VAL A 63 14.08 11.60 0.48
C VAL A 63 13.59 11.37 1.90
N VAL A 64 12.56 12.10 2.37
CA VAL A 64 11.97 11.91 3.70
C VAL A 64 11.39 10.51 3.86
N GLY A 65 10.73 9.97 2.84
CA GLY A 65 10.16 8.62 2.84
C GLY A 65 11.16 7.52 3.18
N ARG A 66 12.47 7.74 2.98
CA ARG A 66 13.52 6.78 3.36
C ARG A 66 13.65 6.63 4.88
N GLY A 67 13.31 7.65 5.65
CA GLY A 67 13.33 7.65 7.12
C GLY A 67 12.02 7.21 7.78
N LEU A 68 10.96 6.93 7.01
CA LEU A 68 9.64 6.58 7.56
C LEU A 68 9.42 5.07 7.74
N ARG A 69 10.40 4.25 7.38
CA ARG A 69 10.34 2.81 7.61
C ARG A 69 10.59 2.50 9.08
N ARG A 70 9.79 1.59 9.64
CA ARG A 70 9.99 1.14 11.01
C ARG A 70 11.24 0.29 11.14
N GLN A 71 12.02 0.58 12.18
CA GLN A 71 13.15 -0.24 12.57
C GLN A 71 12.69 -1.55 13.23
N SER A 72 11.61 -1.52 14.02
CA SER A 72 11.08 -2.69 14.74
C SER A 72 9.56 -2.85 14.56
N TYR A 73 9.16 -4.11 14.42
CA TYR A 73 7.76 -4.57 14.40
C TYR A 73 7.40 -5.31 15.69
N ASP A 74 8.20 -5.17 16.74
CA ASP A 74 7.90 -5.77 18.04
C ASP A 74 6.83 -4.95 18.74
N LEU A 75 5.81 -5.65 19.23
CA LEU A 75 4.74 -5.05 20.01
C LEU A 75 5.24 -4.69 21.42
N ASN A 76 4.70 -3.61 21.98
CA ASN A 76 4.87 -3.26 23.38
C ASN A 76 3.97 -4.14 24.28
N GLU A 77 4.00 -3.92 25.59
CA GLU A 77 3.20 -4.68 26.58
C GLU A 77 1.68 -4.55 26.35
N GLU A 78 1.25 -3.51 25.63
CA GLU A 78 -0.15 -3.22 25.30
C GLU A 78 -0.56 -3.83 23.94
N GLY A 79 0.34 -4.55 23.27
CA GLY A 79 0.09 -5.11 21.94
C GLY A 79 0.12 -4.09 20.81
N LEU A 80 0.73 -2.92 21.02
CA LEU A 80 0.83 -1.83 20.05
C LEU A 80 2.27 -1.63 19.58
N PHE A 81 2.44 -1.07 18.39
CA PHE A 81 3.76 -0.68 17.92
C PHE A 81 4.20 0.64 18.56
N ASN A 82 5.44 0.72 19.03
CA ASN A 82 5.99 1.97 19.55
C ASN A 82 6.10 3.04 18.46
N VAL A 83 6.00 4.31 18.85
CA VAL A 83 6.26 5.42 17.94
C VAL A 83 7.77 5.53 17.71
N GLU A 84 8.17 5.71 16.45
CA GLU A 84 9.55 5.93 16.04
C GLU A 84 9.62 7.29 15.34
N TYR A 85 10.72 8.01 15.53
CA TYR A 85 10.91 9.36 14.99
C TYR A 85 12.14 9.39 14.08
N ALA A 86 12.05 10.19 13.02
CA ALA A 86 13.17 10.53 12.16
C ALA A 86 13.33 12.05 12.13
N ASP A 87 14.54 12.53 12.36
CA ASP A 87 14.86 13.96 12.37
C ASP A 87 15.18 14.42 10.95
N VAL A 88 14.45 15.44 10.49
CA VAL A 88 14.61 16.02 9.16
C VAL A 88 15.07 17.47 9.30
N LEU A 89 16.23 17.78 8.71
CA LEU A 89 16.91 19.06 8.84
C LEU A 89 17.21 19.63 7.45
N GLY A 90 17.06 20.95 7.27
CA GLY A 90 17.45 21.63 6.03
C GLY A 90 16.60 21.29 4.79
N ILE A 91 15.45 20.62 4.98
CA ILE A 91 14.47 20.34 3.94
C ILE A 91 13.25 21.26 4.17
N PRO A 92 12.87 22.12 3.21
CA PRO A 92 11.69 22.98 3.34
C PRO A 92 10.43 22.11 3.23
N PHE A 93 9.78 21.85 4.36
CA PHE A 93 8.56 21.05 4.43
C PHE A 93 7.41 21.91 4.95
N ASP A 94 6.29 21.92 4.24
CA ASP A 94 5.09 22.69 4.60
C ASP A 94 3.92 21.79 5.07
N PHE A 95 4.17 20.47 5.24
CA PHE A 95 3.11 19.46 5.38
C PHE A 95 3.05 18.71 6.73
N ALA A 96 4.00 18.91 7.66
CA ALA A 96 4.06 18.11 8.90
C ALA A 96 4.00 18.97 10.17
N ALA A 97 3.29 18.45 11.17
CA ALA A 97 2.95 19.05 12.46
C ALA A 97 4.14 19.67 13.22
N LYS A 98 3.82 20.48 14.24
CA LYS A 98 4.79 21.11 15.15
C LYS A 98 5.88 20.09 15.57
N PRO A 99 7.17 20.50 15.58
CA PRO A 99 8.25 19.63 16.02
C PRO A 99 7.94 19.02 17.39
N VAL A 100 7.97 17.69 17.48
CA VAL A 100 7.84 16.97 18.74
C VAL A 100 9.23 16.57 19.17
N VAL A 101 9.74 17.20 20.23
CA VAL A 101 11.03 16.83 20.81
C VAL A 101 10.83 15.51 21.56
N SER A 102 11.43 14.43 21.05
CA SER A 102 11.45 13.13 21.71
C SER A 102 12.81 12.91 22.38
N PRO A 103 12.87 12.51 23.66
CA PRO A 103 14.13 12.16 24.30
C PRO A 103 14.77 10.94 23.60
N PRO A 104 16.11 10.88 23.48
CA PRO A 104 16.78 9.75 22.84
C PRO A 104 16.46 8.44 23.57
N ALA A 105 15.77 7.52 22.89
CA ALA A 105 15.54 6.18 23.41
C ALA A 105 16.86 5.40 23.38
N LYS A 106 17.09 4.55 24.41
CA LYS A 106 18.21 3.63 24.37
C LYS A 106 18.05 2.69 23.17
N PRO A 107 19.12 2.40 22.40
CA PRO A 107 19.07 1.42 21.33
C PRO A 107 18.52 0.10 21.87
N ARG A 108 17.49 -0.43 21.23
CA ARG A 108 16.94 -1.74 21.57
C ARG A 108 17.99 -2.81 21.25
N GLU A 109 18.11 -3.79 22.14
CA GLU A 109 18.91 -4.98 21.84
C GLU A 109 18.23 -5.80 20.76
N THR A 110 18.75 -5.71 19.54
CA THR A 110 18.24 -6.52 18.42
C THR A 110 18.76 -7.95 18.55
N VAL A 111 17.87 -8.90 18.84
CA VAL A 111 18.21 -10.33 18.80
C VAL A 111 18.24 -10.77 17.34
N ARG A 112 19.44 -11.05 16.81
CA ARG A 112 19.59 -11.51 15.43
C ARG A 112 19.26 -13.01 15.32
N VAL A 113 18.05 -13.32 14.88
CA VAL A 113 17.68 -14.69 14.51
C VAL A 113 18.37 -15.05 13.19
N HIS A 114 19.14 -16.14 13.20
CA HIS A 114 19.78 -16.70 12.02
C HIS A 114 19.88 -18.21 12.17
N ALA A 115 20.02 -18.92 11.04
CA ALA A 115 20.29 -20.35 11.06
C ALA A 115 21.65 -20.61 11.72
N VAL A 116 21.69 -21.53 12.68
CA VAL A 116 22.92 -21.97 13.33
C VAL A 116 23.37 -23.24 12.62
N SER A 117 24.06 -23.07 11.50
CA SER A 117 24.62 -24.18 10.73
C SER A 117 26.11 -24.34 11.07
N PRO A 118 26.61 -25.58 11.30
CA PRO A 118 25.92 -26.86 11.09
C PRO A 118 25.16 -27.39 12.33
N GLU A 119 25.28 -26.75 13.49
CA GLU A 119 24.90 -27.30 14.78
C GLU A 119 23.38 -27.57 14.96
N ARG A 120 22.53 -26.85 14.22
CA ARG A 120 21.06 -26.96 14.29
C ARG A 120 20.40 -27.33 12.96
N ASP A 121 21.16 -27.84 11.99
CA ASP A 121 20.62 -28.22 10.67
C ASP A 121 19.56 -29.33 10.79
N ALA A 122 19.65 -30.20 11.81
CA ALA A 122 18.64 -31.23 12.08
C ALA A 122 17.25 -30.68 12.48
N LEU A 123 17.15 -29.39 12.79
CA LEU A 123 15.90 -28.69 13.11
C LEU A 123 15.37 -27.85 11.93
N GLU A 124 15.96 -28.00 10.74
CA GLU A 124 15.54 -27.28 9.54
C GLU A 124 14.12 -27.69 9.13
N ILE A 125 13.24 -26.69 8.95
CA ILE A 125 11.92 -26.87 8.36
C ILE A 125 12.02 -26.57 6.87
N THR A 126 11.81 -27.58 6.03
CA THR A 126 11.79 -27.43 4.57
C THR A 126 10.35 -27.26 4.08
N PHE A 127 10.13 -26.21 3.28
CA PHE A 127 8.87 -25.98 2.58
C PHE A 127 9.03 -26.29 1.10
N PRO A 128 8.05 -26.94 0.44
CA PRO A 128 8.07 -27.10 -1.00
C PRO A 128 7.97 -25.73 -1.68
N ARG A 129 8.74 -25.52 -2.75
CA ARG A 129 8.61 -24.32 -3.59
C ARG A 129 7.31 -24.41 -4.38
N VAL A 130 6.29 -23.66 -3.96
CA VAL A 130 5.01 -23.55 -4.70
C VAL A 130 5.23 -22.65 -5.91
N GLU A 131 5.28 -23.24 -7.11
CA GLU A 131 5.43 -22.48 -8.37
C GLU A 131 4.10 -21.88 -8.84
N GLY A 132 2.97 -22.42 -8.38
CA GLY A 132 1.65 -21.90 -8.68
C GLY A 132 0.56 -22.73 -8.01
N TYR A 133 -0.66 -22.19 -8.03
CA TYR A 133 -1.88 -22.90 -7.67
C TYR A 133 -2.93 -22.60 -8.73
N ARG A 134 -3.81 -23.57 -8.99
CA ARG A 134 -4.96 -23.40 -9.88
C ARG A 134 -6.21 -23.57 -9.05
N VAL A 135 -7.15 -22.63 -9.16
CA VAL A 135 -8.49 -22.79 -8.64
C VAL A 135 -9.34 -23.42 -9.74
N GLU A 136 -9.77 -24.65 -9.54
CA GLU A 136 -10.76 -25.28 -10.41
C GLU A 136 -12.15 -24.92 -9.88
N LEU A 137 -12.85 -24.05 -10.62
CA LEU A 137 -14.25 -23.78 -10.36
C LEU A 137 -15.05 -25.03 -10.77
N PRO A 138 -16.06 -25.46 -9.98
CA PRO A 138 -16.93 -26.56 -10.36
C PRO A 138 -17.56 -26.31 -11.73
N GLU A 139 -17.65 -27.34 -12.58
CA GLU A 139 -18.31 -27.26 -13.90
C GLU A 139 -19.85 -27.21 -13.81
N GLU A 140 -20.42 -27.21 -12.59
CA GLU A 140 -21.86 -27.16 -12.39
C GLU A 140 -22.45 -25.88 -12.97
N ARG A 141 -23.25 -26.03 -14.03
CA ARG A 141 -24.08 -24.96 -14.56
C ARG A 141 -25.27 -24.78 -13.65
N LEU A 142 -25.36 -23.61 -13.01
CA LEU A 142 -26.53 -23.22 -12.23
C LEU A 142 -27.66 -22.84 -13.18
N ASP A 143 -28.74 -23.63 -13.20
CA ASP A 143 -29.96 -23.31 -13.92
C ASP A 143 -30.99 -22.67 -12.97
N ALA A 144 -31.39 -21.44 -13.27
CA ALA A 144 -32.45 -20.75 -12.53
C ALA A 144 -33.83 -21.09 -13.12
N ARG A 145 -34.78 -21.51 -12.27
CA ARG A 145 -36.19 -21.71 -12.66
C ARG A 145 -37.02 -20.56 -12.09
N PHE A 146 -37.47 -19.67 -12.97
CA PHE A 146 -38.37 -18.57 -12.61
C PHE A 146 -39.82 -19.03 -12.73
N GLY A 147 -40.51 -19.09 -11.60
CA GLY A 147 -41.93 -19.46 -11.51
C GLY A 147 -42.85 -18.23 -11.39
N PRO A 148 -44.17 -18.42 -11.23
CA PRO A 148 -45.11 -17.34 -10.97
C PRO A 148 -44.73 -16.49 -9.76
N ASP A 149 -44.16 -17.12 -8.72
CA ASP A 149 -43.70 -16.44 -7.50
C ASP A 149 -42.46 -15.56 -7.72
N SER A 150 -41.77 -15.75 -8.85
CA SER A 150 -40.63 -14.91 -9.26
C SER A 150 -41.05 -13.64 -10.00
N VAL A 151 -42.35 -13.43 -10.22
CA VAL A 151 -42.88 -12.28 -10.96
C VAL A 151 -43.23 -11.14 -10.00
N LEU A 152 -42.47 -10.05 -10.08
CA LEU A 152 -42.83 -8.80 -9.42
C LEU A 152 -43.59 -7.89 -10.39
N ARG A 153 -44.89 -7.69 -10.13
CA ARG A 153 -45.70 -6.72 -10.89
C ARG A 153 -45.50 -5.32 -10.33
N LEU A 154 -44.89 -4.45 -11.12
CA LEU A 154 -44.74 -3.04 -10.78
C LEU A 154 -46.09 -2.32 -10.93
N THR A 155 -46.58 -1.71 -9.85
CA THR A 155 -47.77 -0.84 -9.85
C THR A 155 -47.36 0.60 -9.51
N PRO A 156 -48.16 1.62 -9.90
CA PRO A 156 -47.87 3.01 -9.52
C PRO A 156 -47.73 3.24 -8.00
N GLU A 157 -48.39 2.41 -7.17
CA GLU A 157 -48.25 2.43 -5.71
C GLU A 157 -46.85 1.96 -5.26
N LEU A 158 -46.23 1.04 -6.00
CA LEU A 158 -44.90 0.46 -5.73
C LEU A 158 -43.75 1.33 -6.26
N VAL A 159 -43.90 1.90 -7.45
CA VAL A 159 -42.82 2.66 -8.12
C VAL A 159 -42.97 4.18 -7.96
N GLY A 160 -44.10 4.65 -7.43
CA GLY A 160 -44.41 6.06 -7.32
C GLY A 160 -44.71 6.73 -8.67
N PRO A 161 -44.64 8.07 -8.75
CA PRO A 161 -44.93 8.80 -9.97
C PRO A 161 -43.90 8.48 -11.07
N SER A 162 -44.38 7.93 -12.19
CA SER A 162 -43.57 7.55 -13.35
C SER A 162 -43.32 8.70 -14.35
N ILE A 163 -43.82 9.90 -14.02
CA ILE A 163 -43.68 11.13 -14.79
C ILE A 163 -43.30 12.22 -13.81
N THR A 164 -42.12 12.80 -13.98
CA THR A 164 -41.66 13.97 -13.21
C THR A 164 -41.56 15.16 -14.14
N LYS A 165 -42.34 16.21 -13.89
CA LYS A 165 -42.23 17.50 -14.61
C LYS A 165 -41.33 18.43 -13.81
N ASN A 166 -40.16 18.73 -14.35
CA ASN A 166 -39.24 19.69 -13.76
C ASN A 166 -39.33 21.01 -14.52
N GLN A 167 -39.79 22.07 -13.85
CA GLN A 167 -39.99 23.40 -14.44
C GLN A 167 -39.40 24.49 -13.54
N GLY A 168 -38.59 25.35 -14.13
CA GLY A 168 -38.15 26.59 -13.47
C GLY A 168 -39.21 27.68 -13.53
N ILE A 169 -39.02 28.77 -12.77
CA ILE A 169 -39.89 29.96 -12.80
C ILE A 169 -39.87 30.63 -14.18
N VAL A 170 -38.75 30.52 -14.91
CA VAL A 170 -38.57 30.97 -16.30
C VAL A 170 -37.72 29.93 -17.03
N GLY A 171 -38.08 29.57 -18.27
CA GLY A 171 -37.36 28.62 -19.12
C GLY A 171 -38.21 27.43 -19.59
N GLU A 172 -37.63 26.59 -20.44
CA GLU A 172 -38.29 25.37 -20.94
C GLU A 172 -38.32 24.29 -19.86
N GLY A 173 -39.49 23.67 -19.68
CA GLY A 173 -39.67 22.55 -18.76
C GLY A 173 -39.17 21.24 -19.33
N VAL A 174 -38.69 20.34 -18.48
CA VAL A 174 -38.29 18.99 -18.87
C VAL A 174 -39.25 17.98 -18.23
N GLU A 175 -39.80 17.09 -19.06
CA GLU A 175 -40.63 15.97 -18.60
C GLU A 175 -39.78 14.69 -18.60
N LEU A 176 -39.50 14.18 -17.40
CA LEU A 176 -38.77 12.94 -17.20
C LEU A 176 -39.77 11.79 -17.10
N THR A 177 -39.72 10.86 -18.06
CA THR A 177 -40.58 9.68 -18.12
C THR A 177 -39.76 8.40 -18.19
N LEU A 178 -40.40 7.24 -17.99
CA LEU A 178 -39.78 5.93 -18.17
C LEU A 178 -39.41 5.60 -19.63
N GLU A 179 -39.73 6.48 -20.59
CA GLU A 179 -39.45 6.25 -22.01
C GLU A 179 -37.95 6.10 -22.31
N HIS A 180 -37.10 6.81 -21.56
CA HIS A 180 -35.64 6.71 -21.71
C HIS A 180 -35.09 5.31 -21.39
N LEU A 181 -35.86 4.45 -20.69
CA LEU A 181 -35.47 3.08 -20.38
C LEU A 181 -35.65 2.14 -21.57
N LYS A 182 -36.44 2.52 -22.59
CA LYS A 182 -36.66 1.70 -23.80
C LYS A 182 -35.36 1.49 -24.59
N ASP A 183 -34.46 2.47 -24.54
CA ASP A 183 -33.19 2.43 -25.27
C ASP A 183 -32.06 1.77 -24.48
N MET A 184 -32.33 1.35 -23.23
CA MET A 184 -31.33 0.65 -22.42
C MET A 184 -31.11 -0.77 -22.92
N ARG A 185 -29.84 -1.13 -23.11
CA ARG A 185 -29.45 -2.49 -23.43
C ARG A 185 -29.75 -3.42 -22.24
N SER A 186 -30.27 -4.61 -22.53
CA SER A 186 -30.59 -5.62 -21.52
C SER A 186 -29.40 -5.97 -20.61
N SER A 187 -28.17 -5.93 -21.14
CA SER A 187 -26.94 -6.14 -20.38
C SER A 187 -26.73 -5.10 -19.27
N THR A 188 -27.09 -3.84 -19.54
CA THR A 188 -26.96 -2.75 -18.56
C THR A 188 -27.98 -2.92 -17.43
N ILE A 189 -29.19 -3.34 -17.78
CA ILE A 189 -30.24 -3.65 -16.79
C ILE A 189 -29.80 -4.81 -15.88
N LEU A 190 -29.30 -5.90 -16.48
CA LEU A 190 -28.76 -7.05 -15.74
C LEU A 190 -27.61 -6.65 -14.82
N PHE A 191 -26.67 -5.83 -15.30
CA PHE A 191 -25.56 -5.34 -14.49
C PHE A 191 -26.04 -4.54 -13.28
N HIS A 192 -27.00 -3.62 -13.46
CA HIS A 192 -27.54 -2.84 -12.35
C HIS A 192 -28.31 -3.70 -11.34
N LEU A 193 -29.04 -4.72 -11.79
CA LEU A 193 -29.74 -5.67 -10.91
C LEU A 193 -28.74 -6.54 -10.12
N ALA A 194 -27.68 -7.03 -10.76
CA ALA A 194 -26.67 -7.87 -10.13
C ALA A 194 -25.71 -7.10 -9.21
N LYS A 195 -25.55 -5.77 -9.39
CA LYS A 195 -24.64 -4.94 -8.59
C LYS A 195 -25.01 -4.86 -7.10
N HIS A 196 -26.25 -5.16 -6.75
CA HIS A 196 -26.76 -5.11 -5.37
C HIS A 196 -26.96 -6.48 -4.73
N LEU A 197 -26.48 -7.54 -5.38
CA LEU A 197 -26.24 -8.86 -4.78
C LEU A 197 -24.76 -8.97 -4.38
#